data_AF-A0A965IKZ1-F1
#
_entry.id   AF-A0A965IKZ1-F1
#
_cell.length_a   1.000
_cell.length_b   1.000
_cell.length_c   1.000
_cell.angle_alpha   90.00
_cell.angle_beta   90.00
_cell.angle_gamma   90.00
#
_symmetry.space_group_name_H-M   'P 1'
#
loop_
_entity.id
_entity.type
_entity.pdbx_description
1 polymer ?
#
loop_
_entity_poly.entity_id
_entity_poly.type
_entity_poly.pdbx_seq_one_letter_code
_entity_poly.pdbx_strand_id
1 'polypeptide(L)'
;LTPIGIELSKLPLDPRIGRMILEARQRNALEEVLVIASALSGQDVRDRPMEAQAAADQAHAKFDDDRSEFSGYLTLWKWLEQGRTGGEQEHKLSNRKYEALLRQNFVNVRRVREWRDTHSQLLTVVREHKWHLNTQPASYEELHMAMLAGLLGNIGFKAEPVANNAAAVGTRTSNAHEYLGARGIKFYPHPGAHLRKKLGRWIVASELVETTRLFGRGIANIEPQWLEQVGGHLLKKQLLDPHWEKKAGEVKALERATLYGLVVYNGRRVSYSKIDAAGARDIFIRQALVEGELDTKLRFLAANQRLIEEVQELEHKSRRQDVLVDDALIYAFYDQQLPADVCSLVTLERWYREEVKRQ
;
A
#
# COMPACT_ATOMS: atom_id res chain seq x y z
N LEU A 1 18.80 13.69 10.07
CA LEU A 1 17.49 13.81 9.38
C LEU A 1 17.62 13.22 7.99
N THR A 2 16.63 12.50 7.48
CA THR A 2 16.59 12.06 6.07
C THR A 2 16.46 13.27 5.12
N PRO A 3 16.74 13.16 3.81
CA PRO A 3 16.53 14.26 2.86
C PRO A 3 15.11 14.85 2.93
N ILE A 4 14.09 13.98 2.98
CA ILE A 4 12.68 14.38 3.15
C ILE A 4 12.48 15.12 4.49
N GLY A 5 13.07 14.61 5.58
CA GLY A 5 12.97 15.26 6.89
C GLY A 5 13.61 16.64 6.94
N ILE A 6 14.69 16.86 6.19
CA ILE A 6 15.33 18.18 6.04
C ILE A 6 14.40 19.14 5.30
N GLU A 7 13.76 18.70 4.20
CA GLU A 7 12.79 19.54 3.49
C GLU A 7 11.57 19.87 4.36
N LEU A 8 11.01 18.88 5.05
CA LEU A 8 9.88 19.08 5.98
C LEU A 8 10.20 20.08 7.08
N SER A 9 11.41 20.04 7.65
CA SER A 9 11.82 20.94 8.74
C SER A 9 11.83 22.43 8.35
N LYS A 10 11.80 22.74 7.06
CA LYS A 10 11.77 24.11 6.54
C LYS A 10 10.35 24.65 6.35
N LEU A 11 9.34 23.79 6.42
CA LEU A 11 7.94 24.17 6.23
C LEU A 11 7.31 24.48 7.60
N PRO A 12 6.65 25.64 7.78
CA PRO A 12 5.98 26.00 9.03
C PRO A 12 4.62 25.30 9.17
N LEU A 13 4.58 23.97 9.02
CA LEU A 13 3.36 23.17 8.89
C LEU A 13 3.40 21.91 9.76
N ASP A 14 2.22 21.34 10.04
CA ASP A 14 2.13 20.00 10.62
C ASP A 14 2.88 19.00 9.71
N PRO A 15 3.72 18.10 10.27
CA PRO A 15 4.52 17.18 9.47
C PRO A 15 3.71 16.29 8.51
N ARG A 16 2.47 15.90 8.86
CA ARG A 16 1.62 15.10 7.95
C ARG A 16 1.21 15.92 6.76
N ILE A 17 0.76 17.16 6.98
CA ILE A 17 0.38 18.09 5.92
C ILE A 17 1.59 18.41 5.03
N GLY A 18 2.74 18.73 5.64
CA GLY A 18 3.98 18.94 4.90
C GLY A 18 4.36 17.72 4.05
N ARG A 19 4.18 16.50 4.57
CA ARG A 19 4.49 15.27 3.82
C ARG A 19 3.56 15.07 2.62
N MET A 20 2.27 15.41 2.75
CA MET A 20 1.31 15.38 1.63
C MET A 20 1.72 16.38 0.54
N ILE A 21 2.05 17.62 0.90
CA ILE A 21 2.46 18.66 -0.05
C ILE A 21 3.77 18.28 -0.77
N LEU A 22 4.76 17.75 -0.06
CA LEU A 22 6.00 17.27 -0.67
C LEU A 22 5.77 16.12 -1.66
N GLU A 23 4.85 15.19 -1.34
CA GLU A 23 4.50 14.12 -2.25
C GLU A 23 3.73 14.65 -3.47
N ALA A 24 2.81 15.59 -3.26
CA ALA A 24 1.99 16.20 -4.31
C ALA A 24 2.85 16.89 -5.38
N ARG A 25 3.96 17.52 -4.98
CA ARG A 25 4.95 18.09 -5.89
C ARG A 25 5.55 17.04 -6.84
N GLN A 26 5.76 15.81 -6.39
CA GLN A 26 6.33 14.74 -7.22
C GLN A 26 5.28 14.07 -8.12
N ARG A 27 3.99 14.25 -7.80
CA ARG A 27 2.85 13.58 -8.46
C ARG A 27 1.93 14.53 -9.23
N ASN A 28 2.38 15.75 -9.55
CA ASN A 28 1.59 16.75 -10.26
C ASN A 28 0.20 17.02 -9.63
N ALA A 29 0.09 16.99 -8.30
CA ALA A 29 -1.17 17.18 -7.58
C ALA A 29 -1.12 18.33 -6.56
N LEU A 30 -0.19 19.27 -6.77
CA LEU A 30 0.15 20.27 -5.78
C LEU A 30 -0.98 21.28 -5.59
N GLU A 31 -1.66 21.73 -6.65
CA GLU A 31 -2.79 22.65 -6.57
C GLU A 31 -3.94 22.05 -5.74
N GLU A 32 -4.32 20.82 -6.04
CA GLU A 32 -5.40 20.10 -5.36
C GLU A 32 -5.06 19.81 -3.89
N VAL A 33 -3.84 19.35 -3.62
CA VAL A 33 -3.42 19.05 -2.26
C VAL A 33 -3.33 20.30 -1.40
N LEU A 34 -2.98 21.47 -1.94
CA LEU A 34 -3.01 22.72 -1.17
C LEU A 34 -4.43 23.08 -0.71
N VAL A 35 -5.43 22.89 -1.58
CA VAL A 35 -6.84 23.09 -1.25
C VAL A 35 -7.29 22.14 -0.15
N ILE A 36 -6.98 20.86 -0.27
CA ILE A 36 -7.39 19.86 0.72
C ILE A 36 -6.62 20.03 2.03
N ALA A 37 -5.31 20.22 1.99
CA ALA A 37 -4.47 20.44 3.17
C ALA A 37 -4.93 21.64 4.00
N SER A 38 -5.29 22.74 3.34
CA SER A 38 -5.82 23.92 4.02
C SER A 38 -7.21 23.68 4.63
N ALA A 39 -8.07 22.87 4.00
CA ALA A 39 -9.33 22.44 4.59
C ALA A 39 -9.11 21.57 5.84
N LEU A 40 -8.20 20.59 5.77
CA LEU A 40 -7.90 19.66 6.86
C LEU A 40 -7.21 20.34 8.06
N SER A 41 -6.64 21.53 7.87
CA SER A 41 -6.00 22.31 8.93
C SER A 41 -6.98 23.14 9.75
N GLY A 42 -8.25 23.24 9.31
CA GLY A 42 -9.31 24.02 9.95
C GLY A 42 -10.56 23.21 10.26
N GLN A 43 -11.62 23.91 10.67
CA GLN A 43 -12.95 23.30 10.82
C GLN A 43 -13.63 23.16 9.46
N ASP A 44 -14.41 22.10 9.26
CA ASP A 44 -15.23 21.96 8.05
C ASP A 44 -16.16 23.17 7.90
N VAL A 45 -16.17 23.72 6.68
CA VAL A 45 -16.97 24.90 6.34
C VAL A 45 -18.46 24.60 6.22
N ARG A 46 -18.84 23.33 6.07
CA ARG A 46 -20.23 22.87 5.97
C ARG A 46 -20.87 22.79 7.36
N ASP A 47 -22.01 23.43 7.52
CA ASP A 47 -22.83 23.35 8.72
C ASP A 47 -23.89 22.25 8.56
N ARG A 48 -24.07 21.41 9.58
CA ARG A 48 -25.10 20.35 9.59
C ARG A 48 -25.93 20.40 10.89
N PRO A 49 -26.81 21.41 11.05
CA PRO A 49 -27.62 21.57 12.26
C PRO A 49 -28.55 20.38 12.49
N MET A 50 -28.75 19.97 13.75
CA MET A 50 -29.60 18.81 14.08
C MET A 50 -31.04 18.95 13.57
N GLU A 51 -31.59 20.16 13.56
CA GLU A 51 -32.96 20.46 13.12
C GLU A 51 -33.11 20.46 11.59
N ALA A 52 -32.02 20.61 10.85
CA ALA A 52 -32.03 20.79 9.38
C ALA A 52 -31.10 19.81 8.65
N GLN A 53 -30.82 18.64 9.24
CA GLN A 53 -29.87 17.65 8.70
C GLN A 53 -30.21 17.26 7.26
N ALA A 54 -31.46 16.90 6.96
CA ALA A 54 -31.86 16.49 5.62
C ALA A 54 -31.68 17.59 4.56
N ALA A 55 -31.96 18.85 4.93
CA ALA A 55 -31.79 19.99 4.04
C ALA A 55 -30.30 20.31 3.80
N ALA A 56 -29.46 20.20 4.83
CA ALA A 56 -28.02 20.35 4.72
C ALA A 56 -27.42 19.25 3.82
N ASP A 57 -27.79 17.98 4.06
CA ASP A 57 -27.32 16.83 3.27
C ASP A 57 -27.71 17.00 1.79
N GLN A 58 -28.95 17.43 1.51
CA GLN A 58 -29.40 17.70 0.15
C GLN A 58 -28.61 18.85 -0.51
N ALA A 59 -28.32 19.93 0.24
CA ALA A 59 -27.55 21.05 -0.28
C ALA A 59 -26.08 20.67 -0.54
N HIS A 60 -25.52 19.75 0.26
CA HIS A 60 -24.13 19.31 0.15
C HIS A 60 -23.92 18.20 -0.89
N ALA A 61 -24.95 17.43 -1.24
CA ALA A 61 -24.87 16.30 -2.17
C ALA A 61 -24.22 16.62 -3.54
N LYS A 62 -24.33 17.87 -4.00
CA LYS A 62 -23.68 18.34 -5.24
C LYS A 62 -22.15 18.38 -5.15
N PHE A 63 -21.59 18.41 -3.94
CA PHE A 63 -20.16 18.38 -3.69
C PHE A 63 -19.63 16.96 -3.47
N ASP A 64 -20.50 15.97 -3.31
CA ASP A 64 -20.07 14.59 -3.07
C ASP A 64 -19.40 14.02 -4.31
N ASP A 65 -18.31 13.28 -4.10
CA ASP A 65 -17.66 12.48 -5.12
C ASP A 65 -18.14 11.02 -5.07
N ASP A 66 -17.86 10.29 -6.14
CA ASP A 66 -18.13 8.86 -6.20
C ASP A 66 -17.35 8.07 -5.15
N ARG A 67 -16.08 8.42 -4.90
CA ARG A 67 -15.14 7.56 -4.16
C ARG A 67 -14.27 8.32 -3.14
N SER A 68 -14.35 9.64 -3.04
CA SER A 68 -13.47 10.44 -2.19
C SER A 68 -14.06 11.73 -1.63
N GLU A 69 -14.09 11.86 -0.30
CA GLU A 69 -14.40 13.13 0.35
C GLU A 69 -13.30 14.19 0.13
N PHE A 70 -12.07 13.78 -0.20
CA PHE A 70 -11.01 14.72 -0.60
C PHE A 70 -11.36 15.41 -1.92
N SER A 71 -11.80 14.65 -2.93
CA SER A 71 -12.29 15.20 -4.18
C SER A 71 -13.50 16.12 -3.96
N GLY A 72 -14.34 15.81 -2.98
CA GLY A 72 -15.47 16.66 -2.61
C GLY A 72 -15.06 18.05 -2.11
N TYR A 73 -13.94 18.17 -1.37
CA TYR A 73 -13.38 19.49 -1.03
C TYR A 73 -12.96 20.28 -2.27
N LEU A 74 -12.44 19.63 -3.31
CA LEU A 74 -12.08 20.30 -4.57
C LEU A 74 -13.33 20.82 -5.29
N THR A 75 -14.40 20.01 -5.36
CA THR A 75 -15.68 20.43 -5.93
C THR A 75 -16.28 21.61 -5.17
N LEU A 76 -16.25 21.56 -3.84
CA LEU A 76 -16.71 22.66 -2.98
C LEU A 76 -15.86 23.92 -3.18
N TRP A 77 -14.53 23.80 -3.20
CA TRP A 77 -13.63 24.92 -3.41
C TRP A 77 -13.87 25.62 -4.76
N LYS A 78 -14.00 24.82 -5.83
CA LYS A 78 -14.32 25.36 -7.17
C LYS A 78 -15.65 26.13 -7.17
N TRP A 79 -16.69 25.59 -6.52
CA TRP A 79 -17.97 26.27 -6.38
C TRP A 79 -17.86 27.57 -5.58
N LEU A 80 -17.07 27.58 -4.50
CA LEU A 80 -16.82 28.78 -3.68
C LEU A 80 -16.10 29.88 -4.47
N GLU A 81 -15.14 29.52 -5.33
CA GLU A 81 -14.43 30.47 -6.19
C GLU A 81 -15.34 31.01 -7.29
N GLN A 82 -16.08 30.15 -8.00
CA GLN A 82 -17.04 30.57 -9.04
C GLN A 82 -18.04 31.61 -8.54
N GLY A 83 -18.64 31.39 -7.36
CA GLY A 83 -19.56 32.36 -6.77
C GLY A 83 -18.91 33.71 -6.43
N ARG A 84 -17.59 33.74 -6.15
CA ARG A 84 -16.86 34.96 -5.75
C ARG A 84 -16.25 35.70 -6.93
N THR A 85 -15.66 34.99 -7.90
CA THR A 85 -14.93 35.60 -9.02
C THR A 85 -15.78 35.73 -10.27
N GLY A 86 -16.92 35.02 -10.33
CA GLY A 86 -17.62 34.74 -11.56
C GLY A 86 -17.10 33.44 -12.20
N GLY A 87 -17.98 32.73 -12.90
CA GLY A 87 -17.60 31.61 -13.75
C GLY A 87 -17.23 32.07 -15.17
N GLU A 88 -16.91 31.13 -16.06
CA GLU A 88 -16.63 31.44 -17.48
C GLU A 88 -17.80 32.15 -18.19
N GLN A 89 -19.02 31.97 -17.68
CA GLN A 89 -20.27 32.48 -18.27
C GLN A 89 -21.09 33.37 -17.31
N GLU A 90 -20.65 33.55 -16.06
CA GLU A 90 -21.43 34.25 -15.03
C GLU A 90 -20.64 35.40 -14.40
N HIS A 91 -21.29 36.54 -14.20
CA HIS A 91 -20.71 37.68 -13.49
C HIS A 91 -20.52 37.39 -12.00
N LYS A 92 -19.44 37.94 -11.44
CA LYS A 92 -19.16 37.96 -10.01
C LYS A 92 -20.39 38.38 -9.20
N LEU A 93 -20.78 37.56 -8.22
CA LEU A 93 -21.82 37.91 -7.27
C LEU A 93 -21.38 39.09 -6.39
N SER A 94 -22.31 39.96 -6.03
CA SER A 94 -22.06 40.95 -4.98
C SER A 94 -21.84 40.23 -3.64
N ASN A 95 -21.04 40.82 -2.75
CA ASN A 95 -20.71 40.21 -1.45
C ASN A 95 -21.96 39.78 -0.68
N ARG A 96 -23.02 40.60 -0.68
CA ARG A 96 -24.31 40.27 -0.04
C ARG A 96 -24.98 39.04 -0.67
N LYS A 97 -24.98 38.94 -2.00
CA LYS A 97 -25.56 37.78 -2.71
C LYS A 97 -24.73 36.52 -2.48
N TYR A 98 -23.41 36.65 -2.46
CA TYR A 98 -22.50 35.53 -2.17
C TYR A 98 -22.71 34.99 -0.75
N GLU A 99 -22.79 35.85 0.26
CA GLU A 99 -23.07 35.41 1.63
C GLU A 99 -24.44 34.74 1.77
N ALA A 100 -25.47 35.27 1.09
CA ALA A 100 -26.79 34.65 1.06
C ALA A 100 -26.75 33.26 0.42
N LEU A 101 -26.00 33.10 -0.68
CA LEU A 101 -25.78 31.82 -1.34
C LEU A 101 -25.08 30.82 -0.41
N LEU A 102 -24.04 31.23 0.31
CA LEU A 102 -23.34 30.37 1.28
C LEU A 102 -24.29 29.89 2.39
N ARG A 103 -25.06 30.82 2.98
CA ARG A 103 -26.03 30.49 4.05
C ARG A 103 -27.13 29.54 3.56
N GLN A 104 -27.65 29.76 2.34
CA GLN A 104 -28.65 28.87 1.73
C GLN A 104 -28.13 27.44 1.52
N ASN A 105 -26.83 27.28 1.32
CA ASN A 105 -26.18 25.99 1.11
C ASN A 105 -25.55 25.43 2.39
N PHE A 106 -25.91 25.96 3.56
CA PHE A 106 -25.35 25.55 4.85
C PHE A 106 -23.82 25.60 4.86
N VAL A 107 -23.24 26.69 4.34
CA VAL A 107 -21.79 26.94 4.35
C VAL A 107 -21.49 28.16 5.20
N ASN A 108 -20.56 27.99 6.14
CA ASN A 108 -20.18 29.00 7.10
C ASN A 108 -19.22 30.04 6.49
N VAL A 109 -19.68 31.29 6.38
CA VAL A 109 -18.92 32.40 5.76
C VAL A 109 -17.58 32.67 6.45
N ARG A 110 -17.50 32.50 7.77
CA ARG A 110 -16.27 32.74 8.53
C ARG A 110 -15.25 31.63 8.25
N ARG A 111 -15.66 30.37 8.33
CA ARG A 111 -14.76 29.23 8.05
C ARG A 111 -14.28 29.20 6.60
N VAL A 112 -15.11 29.65 5.64
CA VAL A 112 -14.66 29.84 4.24
C VAL A 112 -13.54 30.87 4.12
N ARG A 113 -13.59 31.96 4.90
CA ARG A 113 -12.49 32.95 4.94
C ARG A 113 -11.23 32.34 5.55
N GLU A 114 -11.35 31.65 6.68
CA GLU A 114 -10.23 30.98 7.35
C GLU A 114 -9.57 29.91 6.45
N TRP A 115 -10.38 29.13 5.72
CA TRP A 115 -9.89 28.17 4.73
C TRP A 115 -9.09 28.86 3.63
N ARG A 116 -9.62 29.96 3.07
CA ARG A 116 -8.92 30.76 2.05
C ARG A 116 -7.61 31.36 2.55
N ASP A 117 -7.62 31.91 3.75
CA ASP A 117 -6.42 32.50 4.35
C ASP A 117 -5.33 31.44 4.54
N THR A 118 -5.71 30.25 5.03
CA THR A 118 -4.80 29.11 5.18
C THR A 118 -4.26 28.65 3.82
N HIS A 119 -5.13 28.52 2.81
CA HIS A 119 -4.71 28.18 1.45
C HIS A 119 -3.71 29.21 0.88
N SER A 120 -3.97 30.50 1.05
CA SER A 120 -3.07 31.57 0.62
C SER A 120 -1.72 31.52 1.34
N GLN A 121 -1.69 31.17 2.63
CA GLN A 121 -0.44 30.96 3.37
C GLN A 121 0.35 29.77 2.81
N LEU A 122 -0.30 28.62 2.58
CA LEU A 122 0.36 27.46 1.98
C LEU A 122 0.92 27.78 0.59
N LEU A 123 0.12 28.47 -0.23
CA LEU A 123 0.54 28.88 -1.57
C LEU A 123 1.73 29.83 -1.55
N THR A 124 1.81 30.74 -0.58
CA THR A 124 2.98 31.61 -0.38
C THR A 124 4.22 30.80 -0.07
N VAL A 125 4.15 29.84 0.87
CA VAL A 125 5.27 28.95 1.20
C VAL A 125 5.74 28.18 -0.04
N VAL A 126 4.81 27.60 -0.81
CA VAL A 126 5.12 26.88 -2.05
C VAL A 126 5.85 27.78 -3.07
N ARG A 127 5.40 29.04 -3.21
CA ARG A 127 6.02 30.02 -4.12
C ARG A 127 7.39 30.48 -3.65
N GLU A 128 7.58 30.70 -2.35
CA GLU A 128 8.89 31.06 -1.75
C GLU A 128 9.92 29.96 -1.99
N HIS A 129 9.50 28.70 -1.92
CA HIS A 129 10.31 27.54 -2.26
C HIS A 129 10.47 27.29 -3.77
N LYS A 130 9.89 28.15 -4.63
CA LYS A 130 9.92 28.06 -6.10
C LYS A 130 9.38 26.73 -6.63
N TRP A 131 8.37 26.17 -5.95
CA TRP A 131 7.70 24.98 -6.43
C TRP A 131 6.65 25.36 -7.49
N HIS A 132 6.54 24.52 -8.51
CA HIS A 132 5.62 24.74 -9.62
C HIS A 132 4.31 24.02 -9.33
N LEU A 133 3.20 24.74 -9.51
CA LEU A 133 1.87 24.13 -9.51
C LEU A 133 1.69 23.31 -10.81
N ASN A 134 0.86 22.28 -10.74
CA ASN A 134 0.46 21.52 -11.91
C ASN A 134 -0.33 22.39 -12.90
N THR A 135 -0.16 22.11 -14.19
CA THR A 135 -0.88 22.81 -15.28
C THR A 135 -2.12 22.06 -15.75
N GLN A 136 -2.18 20.76 -15.44
CA GLN A 136 -3.32 19.89 -15.70
C GLN A 136 -3.89 19.41 -14.37
N PRO A 137 -5.21 19.17 -14.29
CA PRO A 137 -5.82 18.60 -13.11
C PRO A 137 -5.20 17.24 -12.76
N ALA A 138 -4.91 17.02 -11.49
CA ALA A 138 -4.38 15.76 -11.00
C ALA A 138 -5.35 14.60 -11.25
N SER A 139 -4.82 13.44 -11.60
CA SER A 139 -5.59 12.21 -11.62
C SER A 139 -6.01 11.81 -10.20
N TYR A 140 -7.02 10.94 -10.11
CA TYR A 140 -7.46 10.38 -8.83
C TYR A 140 -6.30 9.69 -8.10
N GLU A 141 -5.51 8.89 -8.82
CA GLU A 141 -4.38 8.17 -8.26
C GLU A 141 -3.29 9.14 -7.74
N GLU A 142 -2.89 10.14 -8.53
CA GLU A 142 -1.88 11.14 -8.13
C GLU A 142 -2.26 11.88 -6.84
N LEU A 143 -3.51 12.36 -6.77
CA LEU A 143 -4.03 13.05 -5.58
C LEU A 143 -4.01 12.14 -4.36
N HIS A 144 -4.55 10.92 -4.47
CA HIS A 144 -4.74 10.05 -3.32
C HIS A 144 -3.43 9.45 -2.81
N MET A 145 -2.44 9.22 -3.68
CA MET A 145 -1.09 8.86 -3.25
C MET A 145 -0.40 10.00 -2.50
N ALA A 146 -0.62 11.25 -2.91
CA ALA A 146 -0.12 12.40 -2.17
C ALA A 146 -0.75 12.51 -0.78
N MET A 147 -2.08 12.34 -0.68
CA MET A 147 -2.79 12.30 0.60
C MET A 147 -2.29 11.13 1.48
N LEU A 148 -2.11 9.94 0.90
CA LEU A 148 -1.63 8.76 1.61
C LEU A 148 -0.28 8.98 2.29
N ALA A 149 0.62 9.77 1.69
CA ALA A 149 1.96 10.01 2.25
C ALA A 149 1.93 10.63 3.65
N GLY A 150 0.92 11.46 3.96
CA GLY A 150 0.70 12.00 5.31
C GLY A 150 -0.28 11.18 6.17
N LEU A 151 -1.01 10.23 5.57
CA LEU A 151 -2.15 9.54 6.18
C LEU A 151 -1.97 8.01 6.28
N LEU A 152 -0.76 7.47 6.09
CA LEU A 152 -0.51 6.02 6.19
C LEU A 152 -0.96 5.41 7.53
N GLY A 153 -1.01 6.20 8.61
CA GLY A 153 -1.52 5.77 9.91
C GLY A 153 -3.04 5.61 9.98
N ASN A 154 -3.77 6.16 9.02
CA ASN A 154 -5.24 6.24 8.99
C ASN A 154 -5.84 5.36 7.88
N ILE A 155 -5.10 4.37 7.40
CA ILE A 155 -5.59 3.40 6.43
C ILE A 155 -6.49 2.38 7.12
N GLY A 156 -7.51 1.92 6.41
CA GLY A 156 -8.43 0.88 6.84
C GLY A 156 -8.54 -0.22 5.81
N PHE A 157 -8.51 -1.47 6.28
CA PHE A 157 -8.78 -2.65 5.47
C PHE A 157 -10.02 -3.38 5.99
N LYS A 158 -10.92 -3.69 5.08
CA LYS A 158 -12.08 -4.55 5.34
C LYS A 158 -11.83 -5.92 4.70
N ALA A 159 -11.75 -6.94 5.55
CA ALA A 159 -11.77 -8.32 5.12
C ALA A 159 -13.12 -8.63 4.46
N GLU A 160 -13.11 -9.44 3.40
CA GLU A 160 -14.36 -9.96 2.86
C GLU A 160 -15.08 -10.75 3.96
N PRO A 161 -16.41 -10.60 4.11
CA PRO A 161 -17.16 -11.60 4.82
C PRO A 161 -16.94 -12.90 4.06
N VAL A 162 -16.33 -13.89 4.71
CA VAL A 162 -16.26 -15.24 4.15
C VAL A 162 -17.70 -15.61 3.80
N ALA A 163 -17.96 -15.84 2.51
CA ALA A 163 -19.25 -16.32 2.01
C ALA A 163 -19.42 -17.78 2.44
N ASN A 164 -19.44 -18.03 3.75
CA ASN A 164 -19.91 -19.27 4.29
C ASN A 164 -21.43 -19.19 4.28
N ASN A 165 -22.03 -20.08 3.50
CA ASN A 165 -23.44 -20.38 3.45
C ASN A 165 -24.10 -20.30 4.82
N ALA A 166 -24.76 -19.18 5.10
CA ALA A 166 -25.86 -19.12 6.03
C ALA A 166 -26.64 -17.83 5.74
N ALA A 167 -27.72 -17.98 4.98
CA ALA A 167 -28.91 -17.18 5.21
C ALA A 167 -29.36 -17.42 6.65
N ALA A 168 -28.73 -16.76 7.62
CA ALA A 168 -29.09 -16.79 9.03
C ALA A 168 -29.67 -15.42 9.41
N VAL A 169 -30.99 -15.35 9.26
CA VAL A 169 -31.93 -14.78 10.23
C VAL A 169 -31.48 -13.52 10.97
N GLY A 170 -32.02 -12.39 10.53
CA GLY A 170 -32.74 -11.47 11.42
C GLY A 170 -31.94 -10.62 12.42
N THR A 171 -30.62 -10.70 12.49
CA THR A 171 -29.82 -9.76 13.31
C THR A 171 -29.14 -8.73 12.41
N ARG A 172 -29.70 -7.51 12.38
CA ARG A 172 -29.03 -6.31 11.88
C ARG A 172 -27.86 -5.98 12.82
N THR A 173 -26.79 -6.78 12.78
CA THR A 173 -25.59 -6.58 13.59
C THR A 173 -24.79 -5.41 13.03
N SER A 174 -24.54 -4.43 13.89
CA SER A 174 -23.83 -3.17 13.68
C SER A 174 -22.33 -3.31 13.29
N ASN A 175 -21.89 -4.47 12.83
CA ASN A 175 -20.49 -4.82 12.56
C ASN A 175 -20.17 -4.87 11.06
N ALA A 176 -21.17 -4.69 10.18
CA ALA A 176 -21.02 -4.80 8.72
C ALA A 176 -20.14 -3.70 8.09
N HIS A 177 -19.65 -2.72 8.85
CA HIS A 177 -18.86 -1.59 8.36
C HIS A 177 -17.57 -1.33 9.15
N GLU A 178 -17.08 -2.30 9.92
CA GLU A 178 -15.80 -2.19 10.62
C GLU A 178 -14.62 -2.30 9.64
N TYR A 179 -13.62 -1.43 9.81
CA TYR A 179 -12.32 -1.50 9.15
C TYR A 179 -11.23 -1.82 10.18
N LEU A 180 -10.34 -2.73 9.82
CA LEU A 180 -9.10 -2.97 10.53
C LEU A 180 -8.09 -1.90 10.10
N GLY A 181 -7.69 -1.06 11.03
CA GLY A 181 -6.71 0.00 10.81
C GLY A 181 -5.29 -0.37 11.19
N ALA A 182 -4.39 0.58 10.97
CA ALA A 182 -2.98 0.46 11.37
C ALA A 182 -2.85 0.14 12.86
N ARG A 183 -1.90 -0.74 13.21
CA ARG A 183 -1.61 -1.17 14.59
C ARG A 183 -2.78 -1.89 15.28
N GLY A 184 -3.68 -2.49 14.50
CA GLY A 184 -4.76 -3.34 15.02
C GLY A 184 -5.98 -2.58 15.54
N ILE A 185 -6.02 -1.25 15.38
CA ILE A 185 -7.19 -0.46 15.74
C ILE A 185 -8.38 -0.86 14.86
N LYS A 186 -9.59 -0.69 15.38
CA LYS A 186 -10.83 -0.89 14.63
C LYS A 186 -11.58 0.42 14.57
N PHE A 187 -11.98 0.83 13.38
CA PHE A 187 -12.73 2.05 13.19
C PHE A 187 -13.86 1.87 12.18
N TYR A 188 -14.82 2.78 12.24
CA TYR A 188 -16.03 2.77 11.43
C TYR A 188 -16.05 4.02 10.55
N PRO A 189 -16.62 3.97 9.34
CA PRO A 189 -16.91 5.18 8.60
C PRO A 189 -17.81 6.10 9.40
N HIS A 190 -17.47 7.39 9.48
CA HIS A 190 -18.31 8.35 10.17
C HIS A 190 -19.71 8.42 9.52
N PRO A 191 -20.81 8.52 10.28
CA PRO A 191 -22.17 8.56 9.70
C PRO A 191 -22.43 9.72 8.74
N GLY A 192 -21.67 10.82 8.89
CA GLY A 192 -21.69 11.96 7.99
C GLY A 192 -20.69 11.88 6.84
N ALA A 193 -20.11 10.70 6.56
CA ALA A 193 -19.30 10.50 5.37
C ALA A 193 -20.20 10.27 4.16
N HIS A 194 -20.08 11.12 3.14
CA HIS A 194 -20.97 11.10 1.98
C HIS A 194 -20.20 10.78 0.71
N LEU A 195 -20.38 9.56 0.20
CA LEU A 195 -19.85 9.10 -1.08
C LEU A 195 -21.00 8.57 -1.94
N ARG A 196 -20.98 8.83 -3.25
CA ARG A 196 -22.03 8.33 -4.15
C ARG A 196 -21.94 6.82 -4.38
N LYS A 197 -20.73 6.26 -4.38
CA LYS A 197 -20.50 4.80 -4.49
C LYS A 197 -20.14 4.20 -3.13
N LYS A 198 -20.32 2.88 -3.03
CA LYS A 198 -19.97 2.12 -1.83
C LYS A 198 -18.46 2.17 -1.56
N LEU A 199 -18.12 2.18 -0.27
CA LEU A 199 -16.73 2.09 0.19
C LEU A 199 -16.07 0.78 -0.25
N GLY A 200 -14.82 0.91 -0.69
CA GLY A 200 -13.98 -0.20 -1.09
C GLY A 200 -13.42 -0.98 0.09
N ARG A 201 -12.65 -2.03 -0.23
CA ARG A 201 -11.96 -2.85 0.78
C ARG A 201 -10.84 -2.07 1.47
N TRP A 202 -10.17 -1.20 0.74
CA TRP A 202 -9.12 -0.34 1.24
C TRP A 202 -9.57 1.11 1.20
N ILE A 203 -9.41 1.77 2.34
CA ILE A 203 -9.74 3.18 2.49
C ILE A 203 -8.61 3.91 3.23
N VAL A 204 -8.60 5.22 3.09
CA VAL A 204 -7.83 6.13 3.94
C VAL A 204 -8.78 7.17 4.52
N ALA A 205 -8.56 7.56 5.77
CA ALA A 205 -9.27 8.65 6.43
C ALA A 205 -8.33 9.84 6.70
N SER A 206 -8.85 11.06 6.64
CA SER A 206 -8.10 12.26 7.04
C SER A 206 -7.77 12.26 8.53
N GLU A 207 -8.72 11.79 9.34
CA GLU A 207 -8.60 11.70 10.79
C GLU A 207 -9.41 10.53 11.35
N LEU A 208 -9.00 10.06 12.53
CA LEU A 208 -9.72 9.09 13.34
C LEU A 208 -10.15 9.80 14.63
N VAL A 209 -11.45 9.88 14.87
CA VAL A 209 -12.04 10.61 15.99
C VAL A 209 -12.87 9.66 16.84
N GLU A 210 -12.57 9.61 18.13
CA GLU A 210 -13.31 8.80 19.09
C GLU A 210 -14.46 9.60 19.70
N THR A 211 -15.68 9.11 19.53
CA THR A 211 -16.89 9.66 20.18
C THR A 211 -17.64 8.55 20.91
N THR A 212 -18.63 7.93 20.25
CA THR A 212 -19.27 6.69 20.74
C THR A 212 -18.51 5.45 20.32
N ARG A 213 -17.81 5.53 19.18
CA ARG A 213 -16.85 4.57 18.64
C ARG A 213 -15.74 5.37 17.96
N LEU A 214 -14.65 4.70 17.59
CA LEU A 214 -13.63 5.29 16.72
C LEU A 214 -14.17 5.41 15.30
N PHE A 215 -14.28 6.64 14.79
CA PHE A 215 -14.78 6.93 13.45
C PHE A 215 -13.70 7.54 12.56
N GLY A 216 -13.62 7.07 11.32
CA GLY A 216 -12.85 7.73 10.26
C GLY A 216 -13.67 8.82 9.58
N ARG A 217 -13.11 10.01 9.43
CA ARG A 217 -13.69 11.13 8.66
C ARG A 217 -12.80 11.47 7.47
N GLY A 218 -13.37 12.11 6.44
CA GLY A 218 -12.63 12.47 5.24
C GLY A 218 -12.10 11.22 4.54
N ILE A 219 -13.01 10.33 4.14
CA ILE A 219 -12.70 8.99 3.64
C ILE A 219 -12.54 9.01 2.12
N ALA A 220 -11.56 8.24 1.64
CA ALA A 220 -11.45 7.91 0.24
C ALA A 220 -11.09 6.43 0.02
N ASN A 221 -11.56 5.86 -1.08
CA ASN A 221 -11.12 4.56 -1.54
C ASN A 221 -9.69 4.63 -2.06
N ILE A 222 -8.89 3.61 -1.75
CA ILE A 222 -7.51 3.49 -2.22
C ILE A 222 -7.22 2.10 -2.77
N GLU A 223 -6.16 1.98 -3.55
CA GLU A 223 -5.66 0.68 -4.04
C GLU A 223 -4.46 0.20 -3.19
N PRO A 224 -4.35 -1.12 -2.90
CA PRO A 224 -3.26 -1.64 -2.08
C PRO A 224 -1.87 -1.41 -2.69
N GLN A 225 -1.77 -1.35 -4.02
CA GLN A 225 -0.52 -1.08 -4.74
C GLN A 225 0.06 0.29 -4.36
N TRP A 226 -0.79 1.27 -4.05
CA TRP A 226 -0.36 2.61 -3.62
C TRP A 226 0.36 2.57 -2.28
N LEU A 227 -0.01 1.62 -1.40
CA LEU A 227 0.68 1.44 -0.11
C LEU A 227 2.12 0.96 -0.30
N GLU A 228 2.39 0.15 -1.33
CA GLU A 228 3.75 -0.25 -1.68
C GLU A 228 4.57 0.93 -2.22
N GLN A 229 3.96 1.76 -3.08
CA GLN A 229 4.64 2.92 -3.66
C GLN A 229 4.97 3.98 -2.61
N VAL A 230 4.01 4.33 -1.76
CA VAL A 230 4.14 5.42 -0.79
C VAL A 230 4.82 4.95 0.50
N GLY A 231 4.46 3.75 0.96
CA GLY A 231 4.89 3.17 2.24
C GLY A 231 5.94 2.07 2.12
N GLY A 232 6.58 1.89 0.97
CA GLY A 232 7.51 0.77 0.72
C GLY A 232 8.61 0.61 1.76
N HIS A 233 9.16 1.71 2.26
CA HIS A 233 10.18 1.74 3.31
C HIS A 233 9.68 1.33 4.71
N LEU A 234 8.36 1.24 4.90
CA LEU A 234 7.71 0.82 6.14
C LEU A 234 7.18 -0.62 6.06
N LEU A 235 7.24 -1.25 4.89
CA LEU A 235 6.79 -2.62 4.71
C LEU A 235 7.72 -3.58 5.44
N LYS A 236 7.12 -4.39 6.31
CA LYS A 236 7.78 -5.57 6.88
C LYS A 236 7.50 -6.74 5.95
N LYS A 237 8.53 -7.17 5.24
CA LYS A 237 8.48 -8.30 4.31
C LYS A 237 8.94 -9.56 5.02
N GLN A 238 8.22 -10.66 4.81
CA GLN A 238 8.52 -11.97 5.33
C GLN A 238 8.50 -12.96 4.18
N LEU A 239 9.50 -13.84 4.17
CA LEU A 239 9.55 -14.97 3.26
C LEU A 239 8.92 -16.17 3.92
N LEU A 240 8.11 -16.87 3.14
CA LEU A 240 7.35 -18.03 3.52
C LEU A 240 7.68 -19.14 2.52
N ASP A 241 7.73 -20.37 3.02
CA ASP A 241 7.82 -21.57 2.20
C ASP A 241 8.94 -21.53 1.13
N PRO A 242 10.22 -21.36 1.53
CA PRO A 242 11.32 -21.46 0.58
C PRO A 242 11.47 -22.91 0.11
N HIS A 243 11.41 -23.14 -1.20
CA HIS A 243 11.44 -24.47 -1.81
C HIS A 243 12.06 -24.44 -3.21
N TRP A 244 12.53 -25.60 -3.67
CA TRP A 244 13.01 -25.81 -5.02
C TRP A 244 11.85 -25.85 -6.02
N GLU A 245 11.89 -25.00 -7.05
CA GLU A 245 10.91 -25.07 -8.15
C GLU A 245 11.58 -25.72 -9.39
N LYS A 246 11.35 -27.02 -9.60
CA LYS A 246 11.95 -27.83 -10.69
C LYS A 246 11.96 -27.13 -12.04
N LYS A 247 10.80 -26.58 -12.44
CA LYS A 247 10.62 -25.91 -13.74
C LYS A 247 11.42 -24.61 -13.87
N ALA A 248 11.59 -23.89 -12.76
CA ALA A 248 12.35 -22.64 -12.74
C ALA A 248 13.86 -22.89 -12.60
N GLY A 249 14.25 -24.05 -12.07
CA GLY A 249 15.65 -24.39 -11.81
C GLY A 249 16.29 -23.48 -10.74
N GLU A 250 15.51 -22.93 -9.82
CA GLU A 250 15.98 -22.11 -8.71
C GLU A 250 15.11 -22.28 -7.46
N VAL A 251 15.68 -21.90 -6.31
CA VAL A 251 14.91 -21.83 -5.06
C VAL A 251 14.03 -20.59 -5.04
N LYS A 252 12.74 -20.81 -4.82
CA LYS A 252 11.71 -19.78 -4.74
C LYS A 252 11.16 -19.69 -3.34
N ALA A 253 10.63 -18.52 -2.99
CA ALA A 253 9.85 -18.34 -1.78
C ALA A 253 8.62 -17.49 -2.07
N LEU A 254 7.63 -17.56 -1.18
CA LEU A 254 6.48 -16.68 -1.16
C LEU A 254 6.77 -15.48 -0.26
N GLU A 255 6.56 -14.28 -0.78
CA GLU A 255 6.71 -13.05 -0.02
C GLU A 255 5.35 -12.56 0.47
N ARG A 256 5.31 -12.22 1.76
CA ARG A 256 4.21 -11.53 2.43
C ARG A 256 4.72 -10.19 2.93
N ALA A 257 4.02 -9.10 2.62
CA ALA A 257 4.34 -7.79 3.17
C ALA A 257 3.21 -7.26 4.06
N THR A 258 3.62 -6.64 5.16
CA THR A 258 2.72 -5.98 6.09
C THR A 258 3.08 -4.51 6.28
N LEU A 259 2.08 -3.64 6.34
CA LEU A 259 2.20 -2.23 6.68
C LEU A 259 1.44 -1.98 7.98
N TYR A 260 2.16 -1.63 9.05
CA TYR A 260 1.57 -1.42 10.38
C TYR A 260 0.63 -2.56 10.85
N GLY A 261 0.97 -3.81 10.52
CA GLY A 261 0.18 -4.99 10.88
C GLY A 261 -0.93 -5.37 9.88
N LEU A 262 -1.22 -4.54 8.88
CA LEU A 262 -2.14 -4.88 7.79
C LEU A 262 -1.38 -5.62 6.68
N VAL A 263 -1.97 -6.71 6.18
CA VAL A 263 -1.39 -7.47 5.06
C VAL A 263 -1.68 -6.73 3.75
N VAL A 264 -0.64 -6.21 3.10
CA VAL A 264 -0.76 -5.48 1.82
C VAL A 264 -0.81 -6.47 0.66
N TYR A 265 0.09 -7.45 0.67
CA TYR A 265 0.07 -8.59 -0.26
C TYR A 265 0.57 -9.86 0.44
N ASN A 266 0.13 -11.00 -0.07
CA ASN A 266 0.53 -12.31 0.41
C ASN A 266 0.66 -13.28 -0.78
N GLY A 267 1.74 -14.06 -0.83
CA GLY A 267 1.94 -15.07 -1.86
C GLY A 267 2.63 -14.57 -3.14
N ARG A 268 3.38 -13.45 -3.08
CA ARG A 268 4.16 -12.99 -4.25
C ARG A 268 5.40 -13.87 -4.40
N ARG A 269 5.55 -14.58 -5.52
CA ARG A 269 6.72 -15.43 -5.78
C ARG A 269 7.97 -14.57 -5.98
N VAL A 270 9.05 -14.88 -5.25
CA VAL A 270 10.35 -14.22 -5.36
C VAL A 270 11.47 -15.26 -5.43
N SER A 271 12.59 -14.88 -6.06
CA SER A 271 13.80 -15.70 -6.07
C SER A 271 14.46 -15.62 -4.69
N TYR A 272 14.63 -16.76 -4.03
CA TYR A 272 15.10 -16.83 -2.65
C TYR A 272 16.59 -16.49 -2.54
N SER A 273 17.39 -16.86 -3.54
CA SER A 273 18.84 -16.64 -3.59
C SER A 273 19.25 -15.16 -3.54
N LYS A 274 18.40 -14.25 -4.01
CA LYS A 274 18.65 -12.79 -3.94
C LYS A 274 18.53 -12.22 -2.53
N ILE A 275 17.88 -12.95 -1.64
CA ILE A 275 17.53 -12.48 -0.29
C ILE A 275 18.35 -13.24 0.75
N ASP A 276 18.45 -14.56 0.58
CA ASP A 276 19.29 -15.44 1.39
C ASP A 276 19.96 -16.48 0.50
N ALA A 277 21.19 -16.17 0.07
CA ALA A 277 21.98 -17.05 -0.78
C ALA A 277 22.40 -18.34 -0.06
N ALA A 278 22.68 -18.27 1.25
CA ALA A 278 23.12 -19.42 2.04
C ALA A 278 21.97 -20.42 2.24
N GLY A 279 20.80 -19.93 2.64
CA GLY A 279 19.60 -20.78 2.74
C GLY A 279 19.17 -21.32 1.38
N ALA A 280 19.27 -20.51 0.31
CA ALA A 280 18.98 -20.99 -1.04
C ALA A 280 19.92 -22.11 -1.46
N ARG A 281 21.19 -22.00 -1.10
CA ARG A 281 22.18 -23.05 -1.36
C ARG A 281 21.86 -24.34 -0.59
N ASP A 282 21.52 -24.24 0.70
CA ASP A 282 21.14 -25.42 1.49
C ASP A 282 19.94 -26.14 0.88
N ILE A 283 18.87 -25.41 0.54
CA ILE A 283 17.68 -25.96 -0.09
C ILE A 283 17.99 -26.54 -1.48
N PHE A 284 18.83 -25.85 -2.25
CA PHE A 284 19.27 -26.34 -3.56
C PHE A 284 20.00 -27.68 -3.45
N ILE A 285 20.95 -27.82 -2.52
CA ILE A 285 21.65 -29.10 -2.35
C ILE A 285 20.67 -30.19 -1.91
N ARG A 286 19.86 -29.94 -0.87
CA ARG A 286 18.92 -30.94 -0.33
C ARG A 286 17.90 -31.37 -1.37
N GLN A 287 17.13 -30.44 -1.90
CA GLN A 287 16.00 -30.78 -2.76
C GLN A 287 16.48 -31.06 -4.19
N ALA A 288 17.28 -30.16 -4.78
CA ALA A 288 17.66 -30.32 -6.19
C ALA A 288 18.65 -31.47 -6.41
N LEU A 289 19.69 -31.59 -5.57
CA LEU A 289 20.78 -32.55 -5.79
C LEU A 289 20.61 -33.87 -5.05
N VAL A 290 20.23 -33.83 -3.77
CA VAL A 290 20.10 -35.04 -2.94
C VAL A 290 18.78 -35.76 -3.23
N GLU A 291 17.64 -35.07 -3.20
CA GLU A 291 16.33 -35.67 -3.53
C GLU A 291 16.12 -35.90 -5.04
N GLY A 292 17.07 -35.48 -5.88
CA GLY A 292 17.03 -35.71 -7.33
C GLY A 292 16.00 -34.85 -8.07
N GLU A 293 15.62 -33.70 -7.52
CA GLU A 293 14.64 -32.80 -8.12
C GLU A 293 15.19 -31.91 -9.25
N LEU A 294 16.49 -31.96 -9.53
CA LEU A 294 17.15 -31.18 -10.58
C LEU A 294 16.98 -31.83 -11.97
N ASP A 295 16.21 -31.18 -12.84
CA ASP A 295 16.16 -31.55 -14.26
C ASP A 295 17.38 -30.97 -15.00
N THR A 296 18.34 -31.83 -15.34
CA THR A 296 19.59 -31.41 -15.99
C THR A 296 20.19 -32.49 -16.87
N LYS A 297 21.03 -32.05 -17.83
CA LYS A 297 21.82 -32.92 -18.72
C LYS A 297 23.28 -33.05 -18.26
N LEU A 298 23.60 -32.56 -17.06
CA LEU A 298 24.95 -32.60 -16.50
C LEU A 298 25.36 -34.06 -16.21
N ARG A 299 26.43 -34.51 -16.89
CA ARG A 299 26.86 -35.92 -16.87
C ARG A 299 27.28 -36.40 -15.48
N PHE A 300 27.88 -35.52 -14.66
CA PHE A 300 28.32 -35.89 -13.32
C PHE A 300 27.14 -36.28 -12.42
N LEU A 301 26.00 -35.59 -12.55
CA LEU A 301 24.82 -35.88 -11.73
C LEU A 301 24.27 -37.27 -12.06
N ALA A 302 24.19 -37.61 -13.36
CA ALA A 302 23.79 -38.95 -13.80
C ALA A 302 24.78 -40.04 -13.35
N ALA A 303 26.08 -39.73 -13.27
CA ALA A 303 27.08 -40.66 -12.74
C ALA A 303 26.94 -40.85 -11.21
N ASN A 304 26.73 -39.75 -10.47
CA ASN A 304 26.51 -39.80 -9.02
C ASN A 304 25.26 -40.62 -8.68
N GLN A 305 24.16 -40.43 -9.43
CA GLN A 305 22.93 -41.18 -9.22
C GLN A 305 23.12 -42.69 -9.42
N ARG A 306 23.82 -43.10 -10.49
CA ARG A 306 24.15 -44.52 -10.72
C ARG A 306 25.01 -45.10 -9.60
N LEU A 307 25.98 -44.33 -9.11
CA LEU A 307 26.83 -44.78 -8.00
C LEU A 307 26.02 -44.98 -6.72
N ILE A 308 25.08 -44.09 -6.42
CA ILE A 308 24.16 -44.24 -5.27
C ILE A 308 23.31 -45.51 -5.44
N GLU A 309 22.74 -45.74 -6.62
CA GLU A 309 21.94 -46.95 -6.93
C GLU A 309 22.78 -48.24 -6.79
N GLU A 310 24.01 -48.26 -7.31
CA GLU A 310 24.93 -49.40 -7.21
C GLU A 310 25.26 -49.72 -5.73
N VAL A 311 25.49 -48.70 -4.91
CA VAL A 311 25.76 -48.87 -3.48
C VAL A 311 24.53 -49.42 -2.75
N GLN A 312 23.34 -48.90 -3.05
CA GLN A 312 22.08 -49.38 -2.47
C GLN A 312 21.81 -50.85 -2.83
N GLU A 313 22.08 -51.27 -4.08
CA GLU A 313 21.96 -52.67 -4.48
C GLU A 313 22.91 -53.60 -3.71
N LEU A 314 24.14 -53.14 -3.46
CA LEU A 314 25.13 -53.91 -2.69
C LEU A 314 24.72 -54.06 -1.22
N GLU A 315 24.13 -53.02 -0.62
CA GLU A 315 23.59 -53.08 0.75
C GLU A 315 22.47 -54.12 0.86
N HIS A 316 21.52 -54.11 -0.08
CA HIS A 316 20.43 -55.10 -0.13
C HIS A 316 20.94 -56.54 -0.25
N LYS A 317 21.99 -56.78 -1.05
CA LYS A 317 22.62 -58.11 -1.19
C LYS A 317 23.37 -58.54 0.07
N SER A 318 23.96 -57.60 0.81
CA SER A 318 24.77 -57.83 2.01
C SER A 318 23.94 -58.01 3.30
N ARG A 319 22.63 -57.73 3.27
CA ARG A 319 21.72 -57.73 4.44
C ARG A 319 22.24 -56.88 5.62
N ARG A 320 23.06 -55.87 5.33
CA ARG A 320 23.50 -54.85 6.28
C ARG A 320 22.76 -53.56 5.91
N GLN A 321 21.58 -53.43 6.48
CA GLN A 321 20.80 -52.20 6.42
C GLN A 321 21.39 -51.27 7.51
N ASP A 322 21.81 -50.05 7.14
CA ASP A 322 22.17 -48.91 8.04
C ASP A 322 23.62 -48.39 8.05
N VAL A 323 24.43 -48.40 6.96
CA VAL A 323 25.82 -47.87 7.12
C VAL A 323 26.40 -46.94 6.03
N LEU A 324 26.07 -46.99 4.73
CA LEU A 324 27.00 -46.35 3.76
C LEU A 324 26.58 -45.03 3.13
N VAL A 325 25.29 -44.74 2.93
CA VAL A 325 24.87 -43.50 2.25
C VAL A 325 23.60 -42.94 2.87
N ASP A 326 23.74 -42.02 3.82
CA ASP A 326 22.61 -41.18 4.25
C ASP A 326 22.58 -39.87 3.44
N ASP A 327 21.40 -39.25 3.38
CA ASP A 327 21.20 -37.96 2.70
C ASP A 327 22.12 -36.86 3.25
N ALA A 328 22.52 -36.97 4.53
CA ALA A 328 23.41 -36.02 5.18
C ALA A 328 24.85 -36.11 4.64
N LEU A 329 25.33 -37.31 4.31
CA LEU A 329 26.64 -37.56 3.73
C LEU A 329 26.67 -37.10 2.26
N ILE A 330 25.60 -37.38 1.49
CA ILE A 330 25.46 -36.87 0.12
C ILE A 330 25.42 -35.33 0.15
N TYR A 331 24.66 -34.75 1.08
CA TYR A 331 24.65 -33.30 1.28
C TYR A 331 26.05 -32.76 1.58
N ALA A 332 26.77 -33.34 2.55
CA ALA A 332 28.09 -32.89 2.95
C ALA A 332 29.11 -32.98 1.80
N PHE A 333 29.00 -34.03 0.97
CA PHE A 333 29.78 -34.17 -0.25
C PHE A 333 29.51 -33.01 -1.21
N TYR A 334 28.26 -32.74 -1.57
CA TYR A 334 27.94 -31.61 -2.45
C TYR A 334 28.31 -30.27 -1.83
N ASP A 335 28.17 -30.11 -0.52
CA ASP A 335 28.52 -28.88 0.16
C ASP A 335 30.03 -28.59 0.08
N GLN A 336 30.85 -29.62 0.22
CA GLN A 336 32.30 -29.52 0.09
C GLN A 336 32.76 -29.25 -1.36
N GLN A 337 32.07 -29.80 -2.36
CA GLN A 337 32.49 -29.71 -3.77
C GLN A 337 32.02 -28.42 -4.45
N LEU A 338 30.84 -27.91 -4.07
CA LEU A 338 30.23 -26.77 -4.73
C LEU A 338 30.62 -25.45 -4.07
N PRO A 339 30.99 -24.41 -4.84
CA PRO A 339 31.19 -23.06 -4.32
C PRO A 339 29.93 -22.46 -3.67
N ALA A 340 30.13 -21.49 -2.79
CA ALA A 340 29.06 -20.84 -2.03
C ALA A 340 28.02 -20.10 -2.90
N ASP A 341 28.38 -19.67 -4.11
CA ASP A 341 27.49 -18.99 -5.05
C ASP A 341 26.65 -19.95 -5.92
N VAL A 342 26.92 -21.27 -5.86
CA VAL A 342 26.16 -22.29 -6.59
C VAL A 342 24.92 -22.70 -5.78
N CYS A 343 23.77 -22.16 -6.22
CA CYS A 343 22.46 -22.31 -5.55
C CYS A 343 21.28 -22.46 -6.53
N SER A 344 21.56 -22.67 -7.81
CA SER A 344 20.55 -22.81 -8.87
C SER A 344 21.09 -23.63 -10.04
N LEU A 345 20.22 -24.09 -10.93
CA LEU A 345 20.63 -24.79 -12.16
C LEU A 345 21.57 -23.92 -13.00
N VAL A 346 21.25 -22.63 -13.16
CA VAL A 346 22.05 -21.70 -13.97
C VAL A 346 23.45 -21.50 -13.38
N THR A 347 23.56 -21.38 -12.05
CA THR A 347 24.85 -21.21 -11.37
C THR A 347 25.66 -22.51 -11.40
N LEU A 348 25.00 -23.67 -11.26
CA LEU A 348 25.64 -24.98 -11.35
C LEU A 348 26.19 -25.26 -12.76
N GLU A 349 25.39 -25.02 -13.81
CA GLU A 349 25.83 -25.24 -15.20
C GLU A 349 27.02 -24.34 -15.58
N ARG A 350 27.01 -23.09 -15.09
CA ARG A 350 28.13 -22.16 -15.28
C ARG A 350 29.39 -22.68 -14.59
N TRP A 351 29.29 -23.00 -13.31
CA TRP A 351 30.40 -23.52 -12.53
C TRP A 351 30.97 -24.79 -13.18
N TYR A 352 30.13 -25.77 -13.51
CA TYR A 352 30.57 -27.02 -14.12
C TYR A 352 31.29 -26.81 -15.45
N ARG A 353 30.80 -25.89 -16.29
CA ARG A 353 31.45 -25.55 -17.56
C ARG A 353 32.84 -24.95 -17.37
N GLU A 354 33.02 -24.13 -16.33
CA GLU A 354 34.32 -23.55 -16.01
C GLU A 354 35.27 -24.59 -15.44
N GLU A 355 34.78 -25.48 -14.57
CA GLU A 355 35.60 -26.51 -13.94
C GLU A 355 36.08 -27.58 -14.96
N VAL A 356 35.21 -27.98 -15.88
CA VAL A 356 35.58 -28.89 -17.00
C VAL A 356 36.64 -28.28 -17.92
N LYS A 357 36.74 -26.95 -18.02
CA LYS A 357 37.80 -26.29 -18.81
C LYS A 357 39.14 -26.22 -18.07
N ARG A 358 39.13 -26.34 -16.74
CA ARG A 358 40.33 -26.27 -15.90
C ARG A 358 41.03 -27.62 -15.79
N GLN A 359 40.27 -28.70 -15.91
CA GLN A 359 40.76 -30.07 -16.07
C GLN A 359 41.17 -30.32 -17.51
#